data_AF-D5CQZ8-F1
#
_entry.id   AF-D5CQZ8-F1
#
_cell.length_a   1.000
_cell.length_b   1.000
_cell.length_c   1.000
_cell.angle_alpha   90.00
_cell.angle_beta   90.00
_cell.angle_gamma   90.00
#
_symmetry.space_group_name_H-M   'P 1'
#
loop_
_entity.id
_entity.type
_entity.pdbx_description
1 polymer ?
#
loop_
_entity_poly.entity_id
_entity_poly.type
_entity_poly.pdbx_seq_one_letter_code
_entity_poly.pdbx_strand_id
1 'polypeptide(L)' 'MANKITNREPYQQAYYPPAPTGFTRYMRTSLVWQGVRFLVINLKILKLMAKSHH' A
#
# COMPACT_ATOMS: atom_id res chain seq x y z
N MET A 1 25.48 33.49 -3.65
CA MET A 1 25.21 32.05 -3.88
C MET A 1 24.38 31.54 -2.71
N ALA A 2 23.07 31.35 -2.89
CA ALA A 2 22.18 30.96 -1.79
C ALA A 2 22.22 29.45 -1.60
N ASN A 3 22.64 29.01 -0.41
CA ASN A 3 22.72 27.61 0.00
C ASN A 3 21.30 27.03 0.16
N LYS A 4 20.91 26.06 -0.67
CA LYS A 4 19.61 25.38 -0.60
C LYS A 4 19.59 24.45 0.61
N ILE A 5 19.00 24.91 1.71
CA ILE A 5 18.72 24.06 2.87
C ILE A 5 17.68 22.99 2.46
N THR A 6 18.14 21.76 2.29
CA THR A 6 17.29 20.60 2.01
C THR A 6 16.99 19.89 3.33
N ASN A 7 15.84 20.20 3.93
CA ASN A 7 15.33 19.50 5.12
C ASN A 7 14.78 18.13 4.69
N ARG A 8 15.49 17.05 5.02
CA ARG A 8 15.23 15.65 4.62
C ARG A 8 14.98 14.72 5.80
N GLU A 9 14.53 15.24 6.95
CA GLU A 9 14.29 14.40 8.13
C GLU A 9 12.82 13.91 8.20
N PRO A 10 12.59 12.60 8.43
CA PRO A 10 11.24 12.07 8.65
C PRO A 10 10.62 12.67 9.93
N TYR A 11 9.29 12.87 9.96
CA TYR A 11 8.48 13.32 11.12
C TYR A 11 8.48 14.82 11.47
N GLN A 12 8.98 15.71 10.60
CA GLN A 12 8.76 17.16 10.75
C GLN A 12 7.27 17.54 10.58
N GLN A 13 6.83 18.65 11.17
CA GLN A 13 5.42 19.11 11.10
C GLN A 13 4.95 19.44 9.67
N ALA A 14 5.91 19.64 8.74
CA ALA A 14 5.69 19.81 7.30
C ALA A 14 5.89 18.50 6.49
N TYR A 15 6.00 17.34 7.15
CA TYR A 15 6.18 16.04 6.50
C TYR A 15 4.89 15.66 5.77
N TYR A 16 4.85 16.04 4.49
CA TYR A 16 3.76 15.65 3.61
C TYR A 16 3.83 14.14 3.39
N PRO A 17 2.73 13.39 3.53
CA PRO A 17 2.74 11.98 3.20
C PRO A 17 3.19 11.82 1.75
N PRO A 18 4.11 10.89 1.46
CA PRO A 18 4.56 10.67 0.09
C PRO A 18 3.33 10.40 -0.77
N ALA A 19 3.11 11.27 -1.76
CA ALA A 19 2.00 11.12 -2.67
C ALA A 19 2.06 9.72 -3.30
N PRO A 20 0.92 9.00 -3.37
CA PRO A 20 0.92 7.66 -3.91
C PRO A 20 1.47 7.70 -5.34
N THR A 21 2.49 6.91 -5.59
CA THR A 21 3.07 6.77 -6.94
C THR A 21 2.00 6.23 -7.90
N GLY A 22 2.16 6.46 -9.21
CA GLY A 22 1.20 5.99 -10.22
C GLY A 22 0.88 4.49 -10.10
N PHE A 23 1.87 3.69 -9.70
CA PHE A 23 1.71 2.27 -9.41
C PHE A 23 0.80 2.02 -8.20
N THR A 24 1.03 2.73 -7.08
CA THR A 24 0.19 2.62 -5.88
C THR A 24 -1.25 3.05 -6.15
N ARG A 25 -1.46 4.04 -7.04
CA ARG A 25 -2.78 4.46 -7.49
C ARG A 25 -3.44 3.39 -8.35
N TYR A 26 -2.73 2.81 -9.32
CA TYR A 26 -3.24 1.70 -10.15
C TYR A 26 -3.68 0.49 -9.31
N MET A 27 -2.86 0.10 -8.32
CA MET A 27 -3.21 -0.97 -7.38
C MET A 27 -4.43 -0.64 -6.50
N ARG A 28 -4.81 0.64 -6.39
CA ARG A 28 -5.99 1.07 -5.64
C ARG A 28 -7.22 1.21 -6.54
N THR A 29 -7.07 1.59 -7.81
CA THR A 29 -8.21 1.91 -8.70
C THR A 29 -8.58 0.81 -9.69
N SER A 30 -7.66 -0.09 -10.03
CA SER A 30 -7.92 -1.14 -11.03
C SER A 30 -8.92 -2.17 -10.52
N LEU A 31 -10.10 -2.25 -11.13
CA LEU A 31 -11.15 -3.22 -10.80
C LEU A 31 -10.67 -4.67 -11.00
N VAL A 32 -9.88 -4.92 -12.04
CA VAL A 32 -9.30 -6.25 -12.30
C VAL A 32 -8.38 -6.65 -11.14
N TRP A 33 -7.52 -5.72 -10.69
CA TRP A 33 -6.61 -5.97 -9.58
C TRP A 33 -7.34 -6.11 -8.24
N GLN A 34 -8.39 -5.30 -8.01
CA GLN A 34 -9.27 -5.44 -6.84
C GLN A 34 -9.93 -6.83 -6.81
N GLY A 35 -10.41 -7.35 -7.95
CA GLY A 35 -10.98 -8.68 -8.07
C GLY A 35 -9.97 -9.79 -7.75
N VAL A 36 -8.75 -9.71 -8.30
CA VAL A 36 -7.67 -10.66 -7.99
C VAL A 36 -7.33 -10.63 -6.50
N ARG A 37 -7.20 -9.44 -5.90
CA ARG A 37 -6.91 -9.29 -4.46
C ARG A 37 -8.03 -9.86 -3.60
N PHE A 38 -9.29 -9.66 -3.96
CA PHE A 38 -10.43 -10.24 -3.28
C PHE A 38 -10.36 -11.78 -3.29
N LEU A 39 -10.13 -12.39 -4.44
CA LEU A 39 -10.01 -13.85 -4.56
C LEU A 39 -8.86 -14.40 -3.71
N VAL A 40 -7.66 -13.80 -3.80
CA VAL A 40 -6.48 -14.26 -3.04
C VAL A 40 -6.71 -14.19 -1.52
N ILE A 41 -7.31 -13.12 -1.02
CA ILE A 41 -7.60 -12.97 0.41
C ILE A 41 -8.61 -14.04 0.87
N ASN A 42 -9.71 -14.21 0.14
CA ASN A 42 -10.72 -15.22 0.48
C ASN A 42 -10.13 -16.63 0.48
N LEU A 43 -9.32 -16.98 -0.53
CA LEU A 43 -8.65 -18.27 -0.59
C LEU A 43 -7.68 -18.48 0.59
N LYS A 44 -6.94 -17.45 1.00
CA LYS A 44 -6.04 -17.53 2.17
C LYS A 44 -6.82 -17.76 3.47
N ILE A 45 -7.92 -17.06 3.67
CA ILE A 45 -8.79 -17.23 4.85
C ILE A 45 -9.40 -18.63 4.86
N LEU A 46 -9.95 -19.09 3.73
CA LEU A 46 -10.49 -20.45 3.59
C LEU A 46 -9.43 -21.51 3.88
N LYS A 47 -8.23 -21.37 3.33
CA LYS A 47 -7.10 -22.28 3.60
C LYS A 47 -6.69 -22.28 5.07
N LEU A 48 -6.69 -21.12 5.73
CA LEU A 48 -6.37 -20.99 7.15
C LEU A 48 -7.45 -21.69 8.01
N MET A 49 -8.72 -21.44 7.74
CA MET A 49 -9.83 -22.07 8.46
C MET A 49 -9.84 -23.59 8.28
N ALA A 50 -9.61 -24.07 7.05
CA ALA A 50 -9.51 -25.51 6.76
C ALA A 50 -8.35 -26.19 7.51
N LYS A 51 -7.22 -25.49 7.70
CA LYS A 51 -6.09 -25.99 8.48
C LYS A 51 -6.32 -25.94 9.99
N SER A 52 -7.17 -25.05 10.46
CA SER A 52 -7.44 -24.87 11.90
C SER A 52 -8.41 -25.92 12.46
N HIS A 53 -9.11 -26.68 11.60
CA HIS A 53 -10.13 -27.67 11.98
C HIS A 53 -9.57 -29.11 12.07
N HIS A 54 -8.25 -29.28 12.06
CA HIS A 54 -7.54 -30.55 12.27
C HIS A 54 -6.51 -30.39 13.38
#